data_AF-A0A8S2WLZ7-F1
#
_entry.id   AF-A0A8S2WLZ7-F1
#
_cell.length_a   1.000
_cell.length_b   1.000
_cell.length_c   1.000
_cell.angle_alpha   90.00
_cell.angle_beta   90.00
_cell.angle_gamma   90.00
#
_symmetry.space_group_name_H-M   'P 1'
#
loop_
_entity.id
_entity.type
_entity.pdbx_description
1 polymer ?
#
loop_
_entity_poly.entity_id
_entity_poly.type
_entity_poly.pdbx_seq_one_letter_code
_entity_poly.pdbx_strand_id
1 'polypeptide(L)' 'MTATAKSSHDLSLLSWNTLAPCWVLKEWYPSLYDLAVDDQTRVELIIAHIRSLDHDIVVIQEAQEDQLCLFKEKLGD' A
#
# COMPACT_ATOMS: atom_id res chain seq x y z
N MET A 1 11.61 14.63 18.79
CA MET A 1 11.27 15.23 17.48
C MET A 1 9.79 15.52 17.51
N THR A 2 9.40 16.79 17.59
CA THR A 2 8.01 17.22 17.64
C THR A 2 7.46 17.23 16.22
N ALA A 3 6.50 16.36 15.93
CA ALA A 3 5.72 16.43 14.69
C ALA A 3 5.06 17.81 14.64
N THR A 4 5.45 18.62 13.64
CA THR A 4 4.76 19.88 13.32
C THR A 4 3.34 19.53 12.92
N ALA A 5 2.36 20.05 13.67
CA ALA A 5 0.95 19.86 13.37
C ALA A 5 0.64 20.33 11.93
N LYS A 6 -0.01 19.48 11.14
CA LYS A 6 -0.50 19.80 9.79
C LYS A 6 -1.37 21.07 9.86
N SER A 7 -1.04 22.07 9.04
CA SER A 7 -1.91 23.25 8.87
C SER A 7 -3.22 22.80 8.21
N SER A 8 -4.37 23.36 8.60
CA SER A 8 -5.69 22.89 8.14
C SER A 8 -6.00 23.16 6.66
N HIS A 9 -5.00 23.55 5.85
CA HIS A 9 -5.17 23.96 4.46
C HIS A 9 -4.25 23.23 3.47
N ASP A 10 -3.34 22.37 3.92
CA ASP A 10 -2.48 21.59 3.03
C ASP A 10 -3.01 20.16 2.88
N LEU A 11 -3.65 19.88 1.74
CA LEU A 11 -4.01 18.51 1.36
C LEU A 11 -2.74 17.73 1.02
N SER A 12 -2.57 16.57 1.66
CA SER A 12 -1.49 15.63 1.38
C SER A 12 -1.98 14.44 0.56
N LEU A 13 -1.19 14.05 -0.43
CA LEU A 13 -1.51 12.97 -1.35
C LEU A 13 -0.39 11.93 -1.36
N LEU A 14 -0.77 10.67 -1.12
CA LEU A 14 0.08 9.51 -1.34
C LEU A 14 -0.31 8.86 -2.67
N SER A 15 0.68 8.59 -3.51
CA SER A 15 0.50 7.71 -4.67
C SER A 15 1.45 6.53 -4.56
N TRP A 16 0.93 5.31 -4.65
CA TRP A 16 1.71 4.10 -4.42
C TRP A 16 1.30 2.96 -5.36
N ASN A 17 2.27 2.43 -6.11
CA ASN A 17 2.13 1.19 -6.87
C ASN A 17 2.45 0.00 -5.97
N THR A 18 1.45 -0.84 -5.69
CA THR A 18 1.54 -1.88 -4.66
C THR A 18 2.11 -3.20 -5.15
N LEU A 19 2.49 -3.29 -6.44
CA LEU A 19 2.90 -4.52 -7.12
C LEU A 19 1.82 -5.60 -7.02
N ALA A 20 0.98 -5.72 -8.05
CA ALA A 20 -0.09 -6.73 -8.04
C ALA A 20 0.51 -8.14 -7.92
N PRO A 21 -0.13 -9.07 -7.19
CA PRO A 21 0.24 -10.49 -7.12
C PRO A 21 0.60 -11.12 -8.47
N CYS A 22 -0.16 -10.80 -9.52
CA CYS A 22 0.07 -11.32 -10.87
C CYS A 22 1.43 -10.96 -11.47
N TRP A 23 2.13 -9.96 -10.91
CA TRP A 23 3.48 -9.56 -11.31
C TRP A 23 4.58 -10.14 -10.40
N VAL A 24 4.23 -10.81 -9.30
CA VAL A 24 5.19 -11.44 -8.40
C VAL A 24 5.62 -12.79 -8.99
N LEU A 25 6.55 -12.74 -9.94
CA LEU A 25 7.12 -13.91 -10.59
C LEU A 25 8.55 -14.17 -10.09
N LYS A 26 8.88 -15.44 -9.82
CA LYS A 26 10.22 -15.83 -9.33
C LYS A 26 11.33 -15.43 -10.29
N GLU A 27 11.06 -15.42 -11.58
CA GLU A 27 12.02 -14.99 -12.61
C GLU A 27 12.37 -13.50 -12.50
N TRP A 28 11.42 -12.68 -12.05
CA TRP A 28 11.58 -11.23 -11.94
C TRP A 28 12.11 -10.82 -10.57
N TYR A 29 11.78 -11.58 -9.53
CA TYR A 29 12.17 -11.31 -8.15
C TYR A 29 12.87 -12.50 -7.48
N PRO A 30 13.94 -13.08 -8.06
CA PRO A 30 14.47 -14.38 -7.62
C PRO A 30 14.96 -14.39 -6.16
N SER A 31 15.49 -13.27 -5.66
CA SER A 31 15.98 -13.13 -4.29
C SER A 31 14.91 -12.72 -3.27
N LEU A 32 13.76 -12.23 -3.74
CA LEU A 32 12.68 -11.70 -2.90
C LEU A 32 11.39 -12.52 -3.03
N TYR A 33 11.34 -13.48 -3.95
CA TYR A 33 10.13 -14.22 -4.29
C TYR A 33 9.52 -14.90 -3.06
N ASP A 34 10.34 -15.59 -2.26
CA ASP A 34 9.84 -16.30 -1.07
C ASP A 34 9.25 -15.34 -0.02
N LEU A 35 9.66 -14.07 -0.01
CA LEU A 35 9.07 -13.02 0.83
C LEU A 35 7.85 -12.36 0.18
N ALA A 36 7.83 -12.26 -1.14
CA ALA A 36 6.84 -11.51 -1.90
C ALA A 36 5.61 -12.33 -2.30
N VAL A 37 5.75 -13.66 -2.37
CA VAL A 37 4.71 -14.61 -2.79
C VAL A 37 3.57 -14.74 -1.78
N ASP A 38 3.79 -14.38 -0.52
CA ASP A 38 2.72 -14.25 0.47
C ASP A 38 2.01 -12.90 0.28
N ASP A 39 1.10 -12.89 -0.70
CA ASP A 39 0.41 -11.67 -1.12
C ASP A 39 -0.49 -11.06 -0.04
N GLN A 40 -1.13 -11.89 0.79
CA GLN A 40 -1.98 -11.41 1.88
C GLN A 40 -1.15 -10.65 2.91
N THR A 41 -0.08 -11.27 3.41
CA THR A 41 0.82 -10.63 4.38
C THR A 41 1.43 -9.36 3.79
N ARG A 42 1.85 -9.40 2.52
CA ARG A 42 2.43 -8.25 1.83
C ARG A 42 1.47 -7.08 1.74
N VAL A 43 0.21 -7.31 1.34
CA VAL A 43 -0.80 -6.25 1.28
C VAL A 43 -1.14 -5.70 2.66
N GLU A 44 -1.24 -6.54 3.68
CA GLU A 44 -1.48 -6.06 5.05
C GLU A 44 -0.36 -5.14 5.56
N LEU A 45 0.90 -5.46 5.26
CA LEU A 45 2.05 -4.62 5.58
C LEU A 45 2.02 -3.29 4.81
N ILE A 46 1.70 -3.34 3.51
CA ILE A 46 1.55 -2.15 2.67
C ILE A 46 0.45 -1.23 3.23
N ILE A 47 -0.71 -1.77 3.57
CA ILE A 47 -1.83 -1.02 4.16
C ILE A 47 -1.42 -0.41 5.50
N ALA A 48 -0.76 -1.17 6.37
CA ALA A 48 -0.29 -0.68 7.66
C ALA A 48 0.70 0.48 7.48
N HIS A 49 1.60 0.37 6.51
CA HIS A 49 2.54 1.42 6.18
C HIS A 49 1.84 2.67 5.64
N ILE A 50 0.94 2.54 4.65
CA ILE A 50 0.13 3.65 4.13
C ILE A 50 -0.58 4.40 5.26
N ARG A 51 -1.22 3.69 6.19
CA ARG A 51 -1.91 4.29 7.34
C ARG A 51 -0.99 5.06 8.27
N SER A 52 0.24 4.57 8.46
CA SER A 52 1.23 5.25 9.31
C SER A 52 1.72 6.57 8.73
N LEU A 53 1.54 6.79 7.42
CA LEU A 53 1.96 8.01 6.74
C LEU A 53 0.93 9.14 6.85
N ASP A 54 -0.29 8.87 7.32
CA ASP A 54 -1.33 9.88 7.61
C ASP A 54 -1.59 10.88 6.47
N HIS A 55 -1.86 10.38 5.26
CA HIS A 55 -2.19 11.20 4.10
C HIS A 55 -3.71 11.36 3.93
N ASP A 56 -4.13 12.51 3.39
CA ASP A 56 -5.56 12.84 3.22
C ASP A 56 -6.17 12.14 1.99
N ILE A 57 -5.36 11.93 0.95
CA ILE A 57 -5.74 11.23 -0.28
C ILE A 57 -4.72 10.13 -0.54
N VAL A 58 -5.20 8.91 -0.80
CA VAL A 58 -4.36 7.77 -1.17
C VAL A 58 -4.78 7.26 -2.54
N VAL A 59 -3.84 7.18 -3.47
CA VAL A 59 -4.04 6.65 -4.83
C VAL A 59 -3.19 5.40 -5.00
N ILE A 60 -3.86 4.25 -5.13
CA ILE A 60 -3.21 2.95 -5.29
C ILE A 60 -3.21 2.53 -6.75
N GLN A 61 -2.05 2.13 -7.27
CA GLN A 61 -1.92 1.46 -8.56
C GLN A 61 -1.56 -0.02 -8.37
N GLU A 62 -1.88 -0.83 -9.37
CA GLU A 62 -1.70 -2.29 -9.33
C GLU A 62 -2.36 -2.95 -8.12
N ALA A 63 -3.51 -2.41 -7.68
CA ALA A 63 -4.40 -3.16 -6.80
C ALA A 63 -5.10 -4.23 -7.64
N GLN A 64 -4.82 -5.50 -7.36
CA GLN A 64 -5.50 -6.62 -8.01
C GLN A 64 -6.94 -6.75 -7.47
N GLU A 65 -7.85 -7.24 -8.32
CA GLU A 65 -9.29 -7.26 -8.04
C GLU A 65 -9.65 -8.00 -6.74
N ASP A 66 -8.98 -9.13 -6.49
CA ASP A 66 -9.12 -9.94 -5.27
C ASP A 66 -8.63 -9.26 -3.98
N GLN A 67 -7.81 -8.21 -4.10
CA GLN A 67 -7.29 -7.42 -2.98
C GLN A 67 -8.05 -6.11 -2.76
N LEU A 68 -8.91 -5.69 -3.70
CA LEU A 68 -9.64 -4.42 -3.61
C LEU A 68 -10.51 -4.35 -2.36
N CYS A 69 -11.17 -5.45 -1.97
CA CYS A 69 -11.97 -5.49 -0.74
C CYS A 69 -11.13 -5.15 0.49
N LEU A 70 -9.92 -5.72 0.59
CA LEU A 70 -9.03 -5.49 1.73
C LEU A 70 -8.52 -4.04 1.78
N PHE A 71 -8.18 -3.44 0.64
CA PHE A 71 -7.78 -2.03 0.58
C PHE A 71 -8.92 -1.11 1.01
N LYS A 72 -10.13 -1.31 0.49
CA LYS A 72 -11.32 -0.50 0.85
C LYS A 72 -11.67 -0.61 2.33
N GLU A 73 -11.72 -1.83 2.86
CA GLU A 73 -12.03 -2.08 4.27
C GLU A 73 -11.05 -1.38 5.22
N LYS A 74 -9.76 -1.34 4.87
CA LYS A 74 -8.72 -0.88 5.81
C LYS A 74 -8.23 0.55 5.58
N LEU A 75 -8.40 1.11 4.38
CA LEU A 75 -8.05 2.49 4.04
C LEU A 75 -9.27 3.42 3.97
N GLY A 76 -10.49 2.88 3.89
CA GLY A 76 -11.73 3.64 3.72
C GLY A 76 -12.20 3.66 2.26
N ASP A 77 -13.52 3.87 2.07
CA ASP A 77 -14.16 4.18 0.78
C ASP A 77 -14.29 5.70 0.57
#